data_AF-A0AAW2Q8L1-F1
#
_entry.id   AF-A0AAW2Q8L1-F1
#
_cell.length_a   1.000
_cell.length_b   1.000
_cell.length_c   1.000
_cell.angle_alpha   90.00
_cell.angle_beta   90.00
_cell.angle_gamma   90.00
#
_symmetry.space_group_name_H-M   'P 1'
#
loop_
_entity.id
_entity.type
_entity.pdbx_description
1 polymer ?
#
loop_
_entity_poly.entity_id
_entity_poly.type
_entity_poly.pdbx_seq_one_letter_code
_entity_poly.pdbx_strand_id
1 'polypeptide(L)'
;VLAKSSKMIPVMLMGALVYGIRYTIPEYVCTLLVAGGVSTFALSKTSSKTISKLANPNAPLGYGLCFLNLAFDGFTNATQDSITARYPKTSAWNIMLGMNLWGTIYNMIFMFGWPNATGYDAIQFCKQHPEVAWDILLYCLCGAVGQNFIFLTISRFGSLTNTTITTTRKFVSIVVSSLLSGNPLSEKQWASVFMVFSGLSYQIYLKWKKLKRAQKKRKST
;
A
#
# COMPACT_ATOMS: atom_id res chain seq x y z
N VAL A 1 9.75 -0.24 -3.60
CA VAL A 1 8.71 0.80 -3.82
C VAL A 1 7.84 0.48 -5.03
N LEU A 2 8.45 0.14 -6.18
CA LEU A 2 7.77 -0.23 -7.42
C LEU A 2 6.77 -1.40 -7.29
N ALA A 3 7.19 -2.53 -6.71
CA ALA A 3 6.27 -3.65 -6.43
C ALA A 3 5.13 -3.25 -5.48
N LYS A 4 5.41 -2.39 -4.49
CA LYS A 4 4.43 -1.88 -3.53
C LYS A 4 3.41 -0.91 -4.16
N SER A 5 3.70 -0.35 -5.34
CA SER A 5 2.78 0.52 -6.08
C SER A 5 1.74 -0.26 -6.87
N SER A 6 2.02 -1.53 -7.20
CA SER A 6 1.06 -2.45 -7.84
C SER A 6 -0.04 -2.95 -6.89
N LYS A 7 0.01 -2.59 -5.59
CA LYS A 7 -0.96 -2.98 -4.55
C LYS A 7 -2.41 -2.65 -4.90
N MET A 8 -2.65 -1.61 -5.71
CA MET A 8 -4.01 -1.26 -6.15
C MET A 8 -4.68 -2.38 -6.95
N ILE A 9 -3.93 -3.15 -7.76
CA ILE A 9 -4.50 -4.22 -8.59
C ILE A 9 -4.98 -5.39 -7.72
N PRO A 10 -4.15 -5.99 -6.83
CA PRO A 10 -4.60 -7.09 -5.98
C PRO A 10 -5.66 -6.68 -4.97
N VAL A 11 -5.62 -5.45 -4.44
CA VAL A 11 -6.68 -4.91 -3.55
C VAL A 11 -8.02 -4.88 -4.30
N MET A 12 -8.06 -4.41 -5.55
CA MET A 12 -9.29 -4.38 -6.34
C MET A 12 -9.77 -5.78 -6.75
N LEU A 13 -8.86 -6.66 -7.18
CA LEU A 13 -9.17 -8.04 -7.55
C LEU A 13 -9.74 -8.83 -6.36
N MET A 14 -9.09 -8.75 -5.19
CA MET A 14 -9.57 -9.42 -3.97
C MET A 14 -10.89 -8.81 -3.47
N GLY A 15 -11.06 -7.49 -3.52
CA GLY A 15 -12.34 -6.86 -3.17
C GLY A 15 -13.49 -7.29 -4.08
N ALA A 16 -13.22 -7.51 -5.37
CA ALA A 16 -14.22 -7.96 -6.35
C ALA A 16 -14.56 -9.45 -6.22
N LEU A 17 -13.54 -10.31 -6.10
CA LEU A 17 -13.68 -11.77 -6.08
C LEU A 17 -14.16 -12.30 -4.72
N VAL A 18 -13.60 -11.80 -3.61
CA VAL A 18 -13.86 -12.37 -2.27
C VAL A 18 -15.08 -11.72 -1.61
N TYR A 19 -15.26 -10.42 -1.80
CA TYR A 19 -16.29 -9.65 -1.10
C TYR A 19 -17.45 -9.18 -2.00
N GLY A 20 -17.43 -9.55 -3.29
CA GLY A 20 -18.50 -9.23 -4.23
C GLY A 20 -18.68 -7.72 -4.48
N ILE A 21 -17.68 -6.90 -4.16
CA ILE A 21 -17.75 -5.45 -4.38
C ILE A 21 -17.72 -5.20 -5.89
N ARG A 22 -18.85 -4.72 -6.42
CA ARG A 22 -18.95 -4.35 -7.84
C ARG A 22 -18.27 -3.01 -8.09
N TYR A 23 -17.00 -3.06 -8.47
CA TYR A 23 -16.31 -1.91 -9.02
C TYR A 23 -16.85 -1.59 -10.41
N THR A 24 -17.01 -0.31 -10.70
CA THR A 24 -17.45 0.18 -12.01
C THR A 24 -16.28 0.12 -13.01
N ILE A 25 -16.55 -0.15 -14.28
CA ILE A 25 -15.52 -0.22 -15.35
C ILE A 25 -14.52 0.96 -15.31
N PRO A 26 -14.96 2.21 -15.09
CA PRO A 26 -14.04 3.34 -14.96
C PRO A 26 -13.02 3.21 -13.82
N GLU A 27 -13.37 2.57 -12.70
CA GLU A 27 -12.46 2.35 -11.57
C GLU A 27 -11.36 1.33 -11.91
N TYR A 28 -11.69 0.29 -12.70
CA TYR A 28 -10.69 -0.66 -13.21
C TYR A 28 -9.72 0.02 -14.17
N VAL A 29 -10.24 0.83 -15.11
CA VAL A 29 -9.41 1.59 -16.06
C VAL A 29 -8.48 2.56 -15.32
N CYS A 30 -8.96 3.27 -14.30
CA CYS A 30 -8.11 4.14 -13.48
C CYS A 30 -6.95 3.37 -12.85
N THR A 31 -7.25 2.24 -12.24
CA THR A 31 -6.25 1.44 -11.53
C THR A 31 -5.23 0.83 -12.48
N LEU A 32 -5.65 0.38 -13.66
CA LEU A 32 -4.75 -0.07 -14.72
C LEU A 32 -3.88 1.07 -15.25
N LEU A 33 -4.43 2.28 -15.44
CA LEU A 33 -3.66 3.45 -15.86
C LEU A 33 -2.60 3.83 -14.82
N VAL A 34 -2.96 3.84 -13.53
CA VAL A 34 -2.01 4.14 -12.44
C VAL A 34 -0.94 3.07 -12.33
N ALA A 35 -1.31 1.78 -12.34
CA ALA A 35 -0.35 0.69 -12.24
C ALA A 35 0.56 0.60 -13.48
N GLY A 36 0.00 0.79 -14.68
CA GLY A 36 0.74 0.85 -15.94
C GLY A 36 1.72 2.01 -15.94
N GLY A 37 1.27 3.23 -15.60
CA GLY A 37 2.12 4.41 -15.56
C GLY A 37 3.27 4.30 -14.56
N VAL A 38 3.03 3.75 -13.37
CA VAL A 38 4.10 3.50 -12.39
C VAL A 38 5.09 2.44 -12.90
N SER A 39 4.60 1.39 -13.58
CA SER A 39 5.44 0.34 -14.16
C SER A 39 6.31 0.87 -15.30
N THR A 40 5.75 1.69 -16.20
CA THR A 40 6.50 2.32 -17.31
C THR A 40 7.55 3.31 -16.79
N PHE A 41 7.22 4.08 -15.74
CA PHE A 41 8.19 4.96 -15.07
C PHE A 41 9.36 4.17 -14.48
N ALA A 42 9.06 3.02 -13.87
CA ALA A 42 10.04 2.10 -13.31
C ALA A 42 11.03 1.56 -14.35
N LEU A 43 10.47 1.01 -15.43
CA LEU A 43 11.22 0.42 -16.53
C LEU A 43 12.11 1.48 -17.21
N SER A 44 11.59 2.70 -17.35
CA SER A 44 12.32 3.83 -17.94
C SER A 44 13.48 4.34 -17.06
N LYS A 45 13.45 4.11 -15.74
CA LYS A 45 14.55 4.47 -14.82
C LYS A 45 15.57 3.34 -14.65
N THR A 46 15.25 2.11 -15.05
CA THR A 46 16.11 0.94 -14.82
C THR A 46 17.24 0.91 -15.84
N SER A 47 18.46 1.26 -15.41
CA SER A 47 19.69 1.09 -16.20
C SER A 47 19.87 -0.38 -16.62
N SER A 48 20.43 -0.61 -17.82
CA SER A 48 20.79 -1.94 -18.33
C SER A 48 21.58 -2.81 -17.31
N LYS A 49 22.38 -2.16 -16.45
CA LYS A 49 23.12 -2.81 -15.35
C LYS A 49 22.21 -3.37 -14.23
N THR A 50 21.08 -2.73 -13.95
CA THR A 50 20.09 -3.18 -12.96
C THR A 50 19.24 -4.31 -13.52
N ILE A 51 18.91 -4.30 -14.82
CA ILE A 51 18.20 -5.39 -15.51
C ILE A 51 19.04 -6.68 -15.47
N SER A 52 20.36 -6.57 -15.72
CA SER A 52 21.30 -7.69 -15.60
C SER A 52 21.38 -8.26 -14.17
N LYS A 53 21.39 -7.42 -13.13
CA LYS A 53 21.34 -7.89 -11.73
C LYS A 53 19.98 -8.49 -11.35
N LEU A 54 18.90 -8.01 -11.94
CA LEU A 54 17.53 -8.51 -11.73
C LEU A 54 17.27 -9.85 -12.46
N ALA A 55 18.13 -10.23 -13.41
CA ALA A 55 18.10 -11.49 -14.15
C ALA A 55 18.88 -12.64 -13.47
N ASN A 56 19.45 -12.41 -12.27
CA ASN A 56 20.04 -13.48 -11.46
C ASN A 56 18.96 -14.50 -10.99
N PRO A 57 19.33 -15.76 -10.71
CA PRO A 57 18.50 -16.95 -10.96
C PRO A 57 17.18 -17.08 -10.18
N ASN A 58 16.87 -16.18 -9.23
CA ASN A 58 15.66 -16.23 -8.42
C ASN A 58 14.65 -15.10 -8.73
N ALA A 59 14.78 -14.40 -9.86
CA ALA A 59 13.83 -13.38 -10.28
C ALA A 59 12.36 -13.87 -10.26
N PRO A 60 12.01 -15.08 -10.76
CA PRO A 60 10.63 -15.57 -10.74
C PRO A 60 10.09 -15.77 -9.32
N LEU A 61 10.92 -16.29 -8.40
CA LEU A 61 10.57 -16.44 -6.98
C LEU A 61 10.37 -15.08 -6.30
N GLY A 62 11.23 -14.10 -6.57
CA GLY A 62 11.08 -12.74 -6.04
C GLY A 62 9.81 -12.04 -6.53
N TYR A 63 9.47 -12.18 -7.82
CA TYR A 63 8.22 -11.67 -8.37
C TYR A 63 7.00 -12.42 -7.83
N GLY A 64 7.08 -13.74 -7.68
CA GLY A 64 6.02 -14.57 -7.09
C GLY A 64 5.74 -14.20 -5.63
N LEU A 65 6.80 -14.04 -4.82
CA LEU A 65 6.68 -13.59 -3.43
C LEU A 65 6.12 -12.16 -3.32
N CYS A 66 6.51 -11.26 -4.23
CA CYS A 66 5.91 -9.93 -4.30
C CYS A 66 4.42 -10.00 -4.65
N PHE A 67 4.03 -10.80 -5.64
CA PHE A 67 2.63 -10.97 -6.01
C PHE A 67 1.80 -11.53 -4.84
N LEU A 68 2.30 -12.57 -4.18
CA LEU A 68 1.64 -13.21 -3.05
C LEU A 68 1.53 -12.28 -1.84
N ASN A 69 2.58 -11.49 -1.54
CA ASN A 69 2.54 -10.46 -0.51
C ASN A 69 1.45 -9.41 -0.81
N LEU A 70 1.36 -8.93 -2.06
CA LEU A 70 0.36 -7.96 -2.45
C LEU A 70 -1.06 -8.54 -2.44
N ALA A 71 -1.22 -9.82 -2.78
CA ALA A 71 -2.49 -10.53 -2.72
C ALA A 71 -3.01 -10.64 -1.29
N PHE A 72 -2.16 -11.04 -0.34
CA PHE A 72 -2.51 -11.06 1.09
C PHE A 72 -2.77 -9.67 1.64
N ASP A 73 -1.94 -8.69 1.28
CA ASP A 73 -2.20 -7.28 1.61
C ASP A 73 -3.57 -6.82 1.09
N GLY A 74 -3.95 -7.23 -0.13
CA GLY A 74 -5.24 -6.94 -0.74
C GLY A 74 -6.40 -7.60 0.01
N PHE A 75 -6.23 -8.87 0.36
CA PHE A 75 -7.19 -9.63 1.14
C PHE A 75 -7.44 -8.98 2.51
N THR A 76 -6.39 -8.67 3.28
CA THR A 76 -6.54 -8.04 4.60
C THR A 76 -7.25 -6.68 4.52
N ASN A 77 -6.94 -5.85 3.53
CA ASN A 77 -7.61 -4.56 3.33
C ASN A 77 -9.11 -4.74 2.99
N ALA A 78 -9.45 -5.72 2.17
CA ALA A 78 -10.84 -6.03 1.83
C ALA A 78 -11.60 -6.60 3.03
N THR A 79 -10.96 -7.48 3.82
CA THR A 79 -11.50 -7.99 5.09
C THR A 79 -11.77 -6.86 6.06
N GLN A 80 -10.85 -5.91 6.19
CA GLN A 80 -11.00 -4.74 7.07
C GLN A 80 -12.20 -3.88 6.67
N ASP A 81 -12.41 -3.65 5.36
CA ASP A 81 -13.60 -2.96 4.85
C ASP A 81 -14.89 -3.74 5.16
N SER A 82 -14.88 -5.06 5.00
CA SER A 82 -16.05 -5.91 5.25
C SER A 82 -16.49 -5.92 6.72
N ILE A 83 -15.53 -5.97 7.65
CA ILE A 83 -15.78 -5.94 9.09
C ILE A 83 -16.35 -4.58 9.49
N THR A 84 -15.76 -3.50 8.95
CA THR A 84 -16.23 -2.13 9.20
C THR A 84 -17.65 -1.92 8.67
N ALA A 85 -17.98 -2.49 7.51
CA ALA A 85 -19.33 -2.40 6.92
C ALA A 85 -20.37 -3.26 7.66
N ARG A 86 -20.02 -4.48 8.09
CA ARG A 86 -20.92 -5.40 8.78
C ARG A 86 -21.14 -5.03 10.25
N TYR A 87 -20.15 -4.42 10.90
CA TYR A 87 -20.20 -4.01 12.31
C TYR A 87 -19.91 -2.51 12.47
N PRO A 88 -20.86 -1.63 12.13
CA PRO A 88 -20.67 -0.17 12.21
C PRO A 88 -20.52 0.37 13.64
N LYS A 89 -20.85 -0.45 14.66
CA LYS A 89 -20.62 -0.14 16.08
C LYS A 89 -19.19 -0.46 16.54
N THR A 90 -18.43 -1.23 15.77
CA THR A 90 -17.05 -1.57 16.11
C THR A 90 -16.15 -0.40 15.76
N SER A 91 -15.50 0.15 16.78
CA SER A 91 -14.55 1.25 16.61
C SER A 91 -13.35 0.80 15.77
N ALA A 92 -12.86 1.68 14.88
CA ALA A 92 -11.65 1.46 14.09
C ALA A 92 -10.44 1.07 14.97
N TRP A 93 -10.40 1.62 16.18
CA TRP A 93 -9.40 1.34 17.20
C TRP A 93 -9.40 -0.12 17.67
N ASN A 94 -10.57 -0.76 17.78
CA ASN A 94 -10.68 -2.16 18.17
C ASN A 94 -10.16 -3.09 17.07
N ILE A 95 -10.42 -2.75 15.80
CA ILE A 95 -9.89 -3.49 14.65
C ILE A 95 -8.36 -3.33 14.58
N MET A 96 -7.84 -2.12 14.85
CA MET A 96 -6.41 -1.86 14.91
C MET A 96 -5.73 -2.65 16.04
N LEU A 97 -6.31 -2.63 17.25
CA LEU A 97 -5.80 -3.37 18.39
C LEU A 97 -5.78 -4.87 18.10
N GLY A 98 -6.87 -5.43 17.56
CA GLY A 98 -6.96 -6.84 17.21
C GLY A 98 -5.90 -7.26 16.19
N MET A 99 -5.71 -6.48 15.11
CA MET A 99 -4.68 -6.76 14.12
C MET A 99 -3.26 -6.65 14.68
N ASN A 100 -2.97 -5.62 15.47
CA ASN A 100 -1.65 -5.44 16.06
C ASN A 100 -1.36 -6.53 17.10
N LEU A 101 -2.33 -6.92 17.93
CA LEU A 101 -2.17 -7.97 18.94
C LEU A 101 -1.84 -9.32 18.29
N TRP A 102 -2.68 -9.78 17.37
CA TRP A 102 -2.42 -11.03 16.65
C TRP A 102 -1.13 -10.95 15.82
N GLY A 103 -0.88 -9.81 15.18
CA GLY A 103 0.38 -9.55 14.47
C GLY A 103 1.61 -9.69 15.37
N THR A 104 1.58 -9.12 16.58
CA THR A 104 2.67 -9.26 17.55
C THR A 104 2.86 -10.71 17.98
N ILE A 105 1.79 -11.45 18.27
CA ILE A 105 1.87 -12.87 18.64
C ILE A 105 2.54 -13.68 17.53
N TYR A 106 2.08 -13.54 16.28
CA TYR A 106 2.67 -14.25 15.14
C TYR A 106 4.14 -13.87 14.90
N ASN A 107 4.47 -12.58 14.95
CA ASN A 107 5.85 -12.13 14.77
C ASN A 107 6.77 -12.61 15.91
N MET A 108 6.27 -12.66 17.14
CA MET A 108 7.02 -13.16 18.30
C MET A 108 7.33 -14.66 18.14
N ILE A 109 6.35 -15.47 17.75
CA ILE A 109 6.56 -16.90 17.46
C ILE A 109 7.58 -17.08 16.33
N PHE A 110 7.51 -16.26 15.28
CA PHE A 110 8.46 -16.34 14.17
C PHE A 110 9.88 -15.92 14.58
N MET A 111 10.03 -14.85 15.37
CA MET A 111 11.33 -14.33 15.81
C MET A 111 12.05 -15.18 16.85
N PHE A 112 11.33 -16.00 17.64
CA PHE A 112 11.94 -16.79 18.72
C PHE A 112 11.74 -18.30 18.59
N GLY A 113 10.75 -18.75 17.81
CA GLY A 113 10.36 -20.15 17.68
C GLY A 113 10.85 -20.85 16.41
N TRP A 114 11.42 -20.13 15.43
CA TRP A 114 11.94 -20.76 14.22
C TRP A 114 13.39 -21.26 14.43
N PRO A 115 13.79 -22.42 13.89
CA PRO A 115 15.14 -22.98 14.11
C PRO A 115 16.32 -22.08 13.68
N ASN A 116 16.06 -21.11 12.78
CA ASN A 116 17.03 -20.11 12.31
C ASN A 116 16.67 -18.69 12.77
N ALA A 117 15.93 -18.54 13.88
CA ALA A 117 15.42 -17.24 14.28
C ALA A 117 16.51 -16.38 14.94
N THR A 118 16.68 -15.16 14.44
CA THR A 118 17.69 -14.20 14.90
C THR A 118 17.17 -13.26 16.01
N GLY A 119 16.04 -13.58 16.64
CA GLY A 119 15.41 -12.70 17.62
C GLY A 119 16.26 -12.46 18.87
N TYR A 120 16.99 -13.47 19.33
CA TYR A 120 17.89 -13.35 20.49
C TYR A 120 19.11 -12.47 20.17
N ASP A 121 19.70 -12.64 18.98
CA ASP A 121 20.81 -11.80 18.50
C ASP A 121 20.39 -10.34 18.33
N ALA A 122 19.17 -10.10 17.82
CA ALA A 122 18.62 -8.75 17.68
C ALA A 122 18.45 -8.04 19.04
N ILE A 123 18.01 -8.76 20.08
CA ILE A 123 17.92 -8.22 21.45
C ILE A 123 19.33 -7.91 21.98
N GLN A 124 20.28 -8.82 21.77
CA GLN A 124 21.65 -8.62 22.23
C GLN A 124 22.32 -7.43 21.55
N PHE A 125 22.07 -7.23 20.25
CA PHE A 125 22.51 -6.07 19.50
C PHE A 125 21.93 -4.76 20.05
N CYS A 126 20.62 -4.74 20.36
CA CYS A 126 19.98 -3.55 20.96
C CYS A 126 20.51 -3.25 22.38
N LYS A 127 20.94 -4.27 23.14
CA LYS A 127 21.58 -4.09 24.46
C LYS A 127 23.00 -3.52 24.32
N GLN A 128 23.74 -3.91 23.29
CA GLN A 128 25.09 -3.42 23.03
C GLN A 128 25.10 -2.00 22.44
N HIS A 129 24.06 -1.64 21.67
CA HIS A 129 23.91 -0.32 21.05
C HIS A 129 22.58 0.34 21.45
N PRO A 130 22.51 1.01 22.62
CA PRO A 130 21.28 1.64 23.11
C PRO A 130 20.76 2.77 22.21
N GLU A 131 21.63 3.41 21.42
CA GLU A 131 21.24 4.41 20.42
C GLU A 131 20.29 3.81 19.37
N VAL A 132 20.56 2.58 18.92
CA VAL A 132 19.70 1.87 17.95
C VAL A 132 18.34 1.55 18.57
N ALA A 133 18.30 1.23 19.86
CA ALA A 133 17.03 1.01 20.55
C ALA A 133 16.18 2.29 20.60
N TRP A 134 16.81 3.45 20.76
CA TRP A 134 16.13 4.74 20.71
C TRP A 134 15.60 5.06 19.31
N ASP A 135 16.38 4.81 18.26
CA ASP A 135 15.94 4.97 16.88
C ASP A 135 14.75 4.06 16.54
N ILE A 136 14.79 2.80 16.98
CA ILE A 136 13.68 1.85 16.85
C ILE A 136 12.44 2.37 17.58
N LEU A 137 12.61 2.89 18.80
CA LEU A 137 11.50 3.42 19.59
C LEU A 137 10.85 4.63 18.92
N LEU A 138 11.64 5.59 18.45
CA LEU A 138 11.16 6.75 17.70
C LEU A 138 10.46 6.33 16.40
N TYR A 139 11.03 5.36 15.68
CA TYR A 139 10.41 4.79 14.48
C TYR A 139 9.06 4.14 14.80
N CYS A 140 8.96 3.40 15.91
CA CYS A 140 7.71 2.79 16.37
C CYS A 140 6.67 3.83 16.80
N LEU A 141 7.06 4.88 17.52
CA LEU A 141 6.15 5.97 17.92
C LEU A 141 5.59 6.71 16.70
N CYS A 142 6.47 7.09 15.77
CA CYS A 142 6.06 7.71 14.52
C CYS A 142 5.16 6.78 13.70
N GLY A 143 5.50 5.49 13.66
CA GLY A 143 4.71 4.43 13.04
C GLY A 143 3.32 4.29 13.66
N ALA A 144 3.22 4.33 14.99
CA ALA A 144 1.96 4.25 15.73
C ALA A 144 1.05 5.44 15.39
N VAL A 145 1.59 6.66 15.42
CA VAL A 145 0.86 7.87 15.00
C VAL A 145 0.39 7.74 13.55
N GLY A 146 1.25 7.26 12.64
CA GLY A 146 0.90 7.01 11.25
C GLY A 146 -0.21 5.96 11.08
N GLN A 147 -0.17 4.87 11.85
CA GLN A 147 -1.21 3.84 11.84
C GLN A 147 -2.56 4.38 12.28
N ASN A 148 -2.60 5.24 13.31
CA ASN A 148 -3.82 5.89 13.77
C ASN A 148 -4.54 6.62 12.60
N PHE A 149 -3.79 7.39 11.81
CA PHE A 149 -4.34 8.08 10.63
C PHE A 149 -4.80 7.13 9.53
N ILE A 150 -4.08 6.03 9.30
CA ILE A 150 -4.46 5.01 8.31
C ILE A 150 -5.80 4.38 8.70
N PHE A 151 -5.93 3.91 9.94
CA PHE A 151 -7.16 3.28 10.42
C PHE A 151 -8.35 4.24 10.44
N LEU A 152 -8.12 5.49 10.85
CA LEU A 152 -9.14 6.54 10.78
C LEU A 152 -9.61 6.79 9.33
N THR A 153 -8.67 6.82 8.38
CA THR A 153 -8.96 7.01 6.96
C THR A 153 -9.74 5.83 6.39
N ILE A 154 -9.34 4.59 6.72
CA ILE A 154 -10.05 3.38 6.28
C ILE A 154 -11.47 3.36 6.84
N SER A 155 -11.62 3.62 8.15
CA SER A 155 -12.93 3.63 8.80
C SER A 155 -13.88 4.68 8.21
N ARG A 156 -13.36 5.86 7.84
CA ARG A 156 -14.18 6.97 7.34
C ARG A 156 -14.39 6.96 5.83
N PHE A 157 -13.43 6.47 5.05
CA PHE A 157 -13.43 6.59 3.59
C PHE A 157 -13.23 5.26 2.83
N GLY A 158 -12.97 4.16 3.53
CA GLY A 158 -12.69 2.82 2.97
C GLY A 158 -11.23 2.60 2.56
N SER A 159 -10.83 1.33 2.46
CA SER A 159 -9.44 0.91 2.17
C SER A 159 -8.93 1.35 0.80
N LEU A 160 -9.80 1.41 -0.21
CA LEU A 160 -9.44 1.86 -1.55
C LEU A 160 -8.89 3.30 -1.52
N THR A 161 -9.50 4.18 -0.73
CA THR A 161 -9.10 5.59 -0.61
C THR A 161 -7.76 5.73 0.09
N ASN A 162 -7.56 4.97 1.16
CA ASN A 162 -6.29 4.92 1.86
C ASN A 162 -5.17 4.44 0.91
N THR A 163 -5.48 3.47 0.05
CA THR A 163 -4.56 3.01 -1.00
C THR A 163 -4.27 4.12 -2.01
N THR A 164 -5.28 4.84 -2.51
CA THR A 164 -5.07 5.98 -3.42
C THR A 164 -4.21 7.09 -2.79
N ILE A 165 -4.49 7.47 -1.53
CA ILE A 165 -3.73 8.51 -0.81
C ILE A 165 -2.26 8.08 -0.65
N THR A 166 -2.02 6.86 -0.18
CA THR A 166 -0.64 6.37 0.04
C THR A 166 0.14 6.20 -1.27
N THR A 167 -0.51 5.77 -2.35
CA THR A 167 0.10 5.70 -3.69
C THR A 167 0.42 7.09 -4.23
N THR A 168 -0.51 8.05 -4.10
CA THR A 168 -0.28 9.44 -4.52
C THR A 168 0.92 10.03 -3.79
N ARG A 169 0.97 9.89 -2.46
CA ARG A 169 2.10 10.36 -1.64
C ARG A 169 3.42 9.75 -2.11
N LYS A 170 3.48 8.43 -2.27
CA LYS A 170 4.70 7.73 -2.73
C LYS A 170 5.12 8.21 -4.11
N PHE A 171 4.17 8.39 -5.02
CA PHE A 171 4.46 8.83 -6.38
C PHE A 171 5.00 10.26 -6.41
N VAL A 172 4.39 11.19 -5.67
CA VAL A 172 4.90 12.56 -5.51
C VAL A 172 6.32 12.55 -4.93
N SER A 173 6.60 11.73 -3.91
CA SER A 173 7.95 11.60 -3.36
C SER A 173 8.96 11.09 -4.40
N ILE A 174 8.57 10.16 -5.29
CA ILE A 174 9.44 9.67 -6.37
C ILE A 174 9.73 10.79 -7.37
N VAL A 175 8.72 11.56 -7.77
CA VAL A 175 8.88 12.67 -8.71
C VAL A 175 9.77 13.76 -8.11
N VAL A 176 9.47 14.21 -6.89
CA VAL A 176 10.25 15.23 -6.18
C VAL A 176 11.71 14.76 -5.98
N SER A 177 11.93 13.52 -5.54
CA SER A 177 13.27 12.96 -5.40
C SER A 177 14.03 12.94 -6.72
N SER A 178 13.36 12.62 -7.84
CA SER A 178 13.99 12.62 -9.16
C SER A 178 14.35 14.02 -9.64
N LEU A 179 13.49 15.01 -9.39
CA LEU A 179 13.74 16.42 -9.74
C LEU A 179 14.90 17.00 -8.91
N LEU A 180 14.93 16.71 -7.60
CA LEU A 180 15.99 17.16 -6.70
C LEU A 180 17.33 16.47 -6.97
N SER A 181 17.32 15.24 -7.49
CA SER A 181 18.55 14.49 -7.84
C SER A 181 19.25 15.01 -9.11
N GLY A 182 18.78 16.11 -9.72
CA GLY A 182 19.43 16.76 -10.87
C GLY A 182 19.48 15.93 -12.16
N ASN A 183 18.81 14.77 -12.20
CA ASN A 183 18.74 13.93 -13.40
C ASN A 183 17.50 14.33 -14.21
N PRO A 184 17.65 14.92 -15.41
CA PRO A 184 16.51 15.30 -16.22
C PRO A 184 15.67 14.05 -16.53
N LEU A 185 14.40 14.12 -16.17
CA LEU A 185 13.43 13.07 -16.46
C LEU A 185 13.28 12.93 -17.98
N SER A 186 13.42 11.73 -18.51
CA SER A 186 13.21 11.43 -19.92
C SER A 186 11.75 11.74 -20.33
N GLU A 187 11.51 12.08 -21.59
CA GLU A 187 10.17 12.32 -22.14
C GLU A 187 9.19 11.17 -21.84
N LYS A 188 9.68 9.91 -21.88
CA LYS A 188 8.90 8.71 -21.52
C LYS A 188 8.52 8.67 -20.04
N GLN A 189 9.35 9.22 -19.16
CA GLN A 189 9.06 9.34 -17.73
C GLN A 189 8.03 10.42 -17.47
N TRP A 190 8.09 11.56 -18.17
CA TRP A 190 7.06 12.59 -18.11
C TRP A 190 5.69 12.11 -18.61
N ALA A 191 5.66 11.34 -19.72
CA ALA A 191 4.44 10.69 -20.18
C ALA A 191 3.86 9.73 -19.11
N SER A 192 4.72 8.97 -18.43
CA SER A 192 4.32 8.09 -17.32
C SER A 192 3.76 8.88 -16.13
N VAL A 193 4.33 10.04 -15.80
CA VAL A 193 3.83 10.95 -14.77
C VAL A 193 2.43 11.45 -15.11
N PHE A 194 2.23 11.92 -16.34
CA PHE A 194 0.91 12.38 -16.79
C PHE A 194 -0.15 11.26 -16.76
N MET A 195 0.23 10.04 -17.17
CA MET A 195 -0.62 8.85 -17.12
C MET A 195 -1.06 8.49 -15.69
N VAL A 196 -0.14 8.57 -14.71
CA VAL A 196 -0.48 8.32 -13.29
C VAL A 196 -1.36 9.41 -12.72
N PHE A 197 -1.05 10.69 -12.96
CA PHE A 197 -1.85 11.81 -12.45
C PHE A 197 -3.26 11.85 -13.03
N SER A 198 -3.43 11.55 -14.32
CA SER A 198 -4.74 11.45 -14.96
C SER A 198 -5.57 10.30 -14.38
N GLY A 199 -4.98 9.12 -14.21
CA GLY A 199 -5.65 7.97 -13.58
C GLY A 199 -6.09 8.24 -12.14
N LEU A 200 -5.23 8.86 -11.32
CA LEU A 200 -5.55 9.26 -9.95
C LEU A 200 -6.66 10.33 -9.92
N SER A 201 -6.55 11.36 -10.76
CA SER A 201 -7.53 12.45 -10.83
C SER A 201 -8.91 11.93 -11.24
N TYR A 202 -8.96 11.03 -12.22
CA TYR A 202 -10.20 10.42 -12.67
C TYR A 202 -10.81 9.50 -11.59
N GLN A 203 -9.99 8.74 -10.85
CA GLN A 203 -10.44 7.92 -9.73
C GLN A 203 -11.07 8.77 -8.61
N ILE A 204 -10.43 9.89 -8.26
CA ILE A 204 -10.95 10.85 -7.26
C ILE A 204 -12.27 11.45 -7.74
N TYR A 205 -12.36 11.85 -9.00
CA TYR A 205 -13.58 12.41 -9.59
C TYR A 205 -14.76 11.44 -9.56
N LEU A 206 -14.55 10.18 -9.95
CA LEU A 206 -15.57 9.14 -9.91
C LEU A 206 -16.09 8.91 -8.49
N LYS A 207 -15.20 8.92 -7.50
CA LYS A 207 -15.57 8.77 -6.10
C LYS A 207 -16.40 9.97 -5.59
N TRP A 208 -15.97 11.18 -5.93
CA TRP A 208 -16.71 12.40 -5.60
C TRP A 208 -18.13 12.39 -6.20
N LYS A 209 -18.26 11.94 -7.46
CA LYS A 209 -19.56 11.78 -8.12
C LYS A 209 -20.46 10.74 -7.44
N LYS A 210 -19.90 9.60 -6.99
CA LYS A 210 -20.64 8.58 -6.21
C LYS A 210 -21.14 9.15 -4.88
N LEU A 211 -20.30 9.87 -4.14
CA LEU A 211 -20.66 10.51 -2.86
C LEU A 211 -21.78 11.55 -3.03
N LYS A 212 -21.67 12.42 -4.05
CA LYS A 212 -22.72 13.40 -4.38
C LYS A 212 -24.06 12.74 -4.71
N ARG A 213 -24.04 11.63 -5.47
CA ARG A 213 -25.26 10.87 -5.81
C ARG A 213 -25.89 10.24 -4.57
N ALA A 214 -25.10 9.68 -3.66
CA ALA A 214 -25.58 9.13 -2.39
C ALA A 214 -26.20 10.20 -1.49
N GLN A 215 -25.56 11.38 -1.36
CA GLN A 215 -26.11 12.51 -0.63
C GLN A 215 -27.43 13.03 -1.22
N LYS A 216 -27.53 13.08 -2.56
CA LYS A 216 -28.77 13.51 -3.22
C LYS A 216 -29.94 12.55 -2.97
N LYS A 217 -29.70 11.23 -2.98
CA LYS A 217 -30.72 10.23 -2.60
C LYS A 217 -31.17 10.35 -1.14
N ARG A 218 -30.23 10.63 -0.23
CA ARG A 218 -30.51 10.78 1.20
C ARG A 218 -31.31 12.05 1.56
N LYS A 219 -31.30 13.06 0.67
CA LYS A 219 -32.11 14.28 0.80
C LYS A 219 -33.49 14.17 0.14
N SER A 220 -33.71 13.16 -0.70
CA SER A 220 -34.97 12.92 -1.40
C SER A 220 -35.81 11.80 -0.79
N THR A 221 -35.35 11.23 0.34
CA THR A 221 -36.06 10.23 1.15
C THR A 221 -36.30 10.87 2.51
#